data_AF-A0A7K8ULN4-F1
#
_entry.id   AF-A0A7K8ULN4-F1
#
_cell.length_a   1.000
_cell.length_b   1.000
_cell.length_c   1.000
_cell.angle_alpha   90.00
_cell.angle_beta   90.00
_cell.angle_gamma   90.00
#
_symmetry.space_group_name_H-M   'P 1'
#
loop_
_entity.id
_entity.type
_entity.pdbx_description
1 polymer ?
#
loop_
_entity_poly.entity_id
_entity_poly.type
_entity_poly.pdbx_seq_one_letter_code
_entity_poly.pdbx_strand_id
1 'polypeptide(L)'
;GTTNVSDEELEEMLEEGKGHINFTVFLMLFGEKLNGTDPEESILNAFTLFDPTGTVNKDKFKQLLLTQADKFSPEEVEQIFAVTPIDISGNIDYKSLCYIITCGDEKD
;
A
#
# COMPACT_ATOMS: atom_id res chain seq x y z
N GLY A 1 11.00 -15.89 2.29
CA GLY A 1 12.03 -14.95 2.75
C GLY A 1 13.17 -14.92 1.75
N THR A 2 13.47 -13.75 1.20
CA THR A 2 14.55 -13.55 0.20
C THR A 2 15.90 -13.66 0.91
N THR A 3 16.66 -14.72 0.65
CA THR A 3 17.93 -14.99 1.37
C THR A 3 19.15 -14.34 0.73
N ASN A 4 18.97 -13.42 -0.23
CA ASN A 4 20.07 -12.82 -0.98
C ASN A 4 19.75 -11.34 -1.25
N VAL A 5 20.04 -10.50 -0.25
CA VAL A 5 20.06 -9.03 -0.35
C VAL A 5 21.50 -8.62 -0.60
N SER A 6 21.74 -7.69 -1.51
CA SER A 6 23.10 -7.21 -1.79
C SER A 6 23.66 -6.40 -0.62
N ASP A 7 24.98 -6.33 -0.50
CA ASP A 7 25.62 -5.51 0.54
C ASP A 7 25.25 -4.02 0.40
N GLU A 8 25.03 -3.55 -0.82
CA GLU A 8 24.60 -2.17 -1.12
C GLU A 8 23.18 -1.90 -0.60
N GLU A 9 22.21 -2.77 -0.91
CA GLU A 9 20.85 -2.67 -0.37
C GLU A 9 20.84 -2.77 1.17
N LEU A 10 21.74 -3.57 1.74
CA LEU A 10 21.85 -3.72 3.20
C LEU A 10 22.38 -2.45 3.86
N GLU A 11 23.37 -1.78 3.25
CA GLU A 11 23.87 -0.49 3.72
C GLU A 11 22.77 0.60 3.63
N GLU A 12 22.03 0.65 2.52
CA GLU A 12 20.89 1.57 2.36
C GLU A 12 19.82 1.37 3.44
N MET A 13 19.49 0.12 3.77
CA MET A 13 18.55 -0.21 4.85
C MET A 13 19.06 0.25 6.23
N LEU A 14 20.36 0.19 6.47
CA LEU A 14 20.98 0.66 7.72
C LEU A 14 21.02 2.19 7.80
N GLU A 15 21.17 2.88 6.65
CA GLU A 15 21.16 4.34 6.57
C GLU A 15 19.78 4.96 6.82
N GLU A 16 18.67 4.21 6.71
CA GLU A 16 17.35 4.70 7.12
C GLU A 16 17.30 5.11 8.60
N GLY A 17 18.14 4.50 9.45
CA GLY A 17 18.21 4.80 10.88
C GLY A 17 19.15 5.95 11.26
N LYS A 18 18.76 6.73 12.27
CA LYS A 18 19.65 7.73 12.88
C LYS A 18 20.67 7.06 13.79
N GLY A 19 21.89 6.87 13.29
CA GLY A 19 23.00 6.27 14.05
C GLY A 19 22.94 4.74 14.06
N HIS A 20 23.62 4.10 15.01
CA HIS A 20 23.67 2.64 15.06
C HIS A 20 22.27 2.04 15.25
N ILE A 21 21.86 1.16 14.32
CA ILE A 21 20.61 0.40 14.42
C ILE A 21 20.63 -0.44 15.70
N ASN A 22 19.76 -0.07 16.62
CA ASN A 22 19.43 -0.85 17.80
C ASN A 22 17.90 -1.04 17.85
N PHE A 23 17.43 -1.87 18.78
CA PHE A 23 16.00 -2.19 18.88
C PHE A 23 15.11 -0.95 19.01
N THR A 24 15.56 0.08 19.74
CA THR A 24 14.81 1.34 19.89
C THR A 24 14.74 2.12 18.57
N VAL A 25 15.86 2.25 17.84
CA VAL A 25 15.87 2.89 16.52
C VAL A 25 14.97 2.14 15.54
N PHE A 26 15.01 0.81 15.57
CA PHE A 26 14.12 -0.02 14.75
C PHE A 26 12.63 0.26 15.05
N LEU A 27 12.23 0.28 16.33
CA LEU A 27 10.84 0.60 16.70
C LEU A 27 10.44 2.03 16.30
N MET A 28 11.36 2.99 16.40
CA MET A 28 11.11 4.37 15.95
C MET A 28 10.89 4.44 14.44
N LEU A 29 11.71 3.77 13.63
CA LEU A 29 11.55 3.72 12.17
C LEU A 29 10.18 3.16 11.77
N PHE A 30 9.76 2.05 12.40
CA PHE A 30 8.43 1.49 12.16
C PHE A 30 7.32 2.44 12.62
N GLY A 31 7.49 3.09 13.77
CA GLY A 31 6.55 4.09 14.27
C GLY A 31 6.41 5.29 13.33
N GLU A 32 7.51 5.77 12.75
CA GLU A 32 7.49 6.86 11.76
C GLU A 32 6.85 6.40 10.44
N LYS A 33 7.12 5.18 9.96
CA LYS A 33 6.54 4.63 8.72
C LYS A 33 5.02 4.42 8.82
N LEU A 34 4.53 4.08 10.01
CA LEU A 34 3.10 3.92 10.30
C LEU A 34 2.41 5.23 10.69
N ASN A 35 3.16 6.31 10.89
CA ASN A 35 2.58 7.59 11.26
C ASN A 35 1.82 8.19 10.06
N GLY A 36 0.57 8.58 10.29
CA GLY A 36 -0.29 9.16 9.25
C GLY A 36 -1.09 8.15 8.44
N THR A 37 -1.01 6.85 8.75
CA THR A 37 -1.92 5.85 8.15
C THR A 37 -3.24 5.78 8.91
N ASP A 38 -4.35 5.71 8.19
CA ASP A 38 -5.66 5.46 8.77
C ASP A 38 -5.87 3.97 9.11
N PRO A 39 -6.67 3.63 10.14
CA PRO A 39 -7.10 2.27 10.37
C PRO A 39 -7.85 1.71 9.16
N GLU A 40 -7.72 0.40 8.91
CA GLU A 40 -8.38 -0.30 7.80
C GLU A 40 -9.88 0.01 7.71
N GLU A 41 -10.58 0.05 8.84
CA GLU A 41 -12.01 0.36 8.90
C GLU A 41 -12.34 1.76 8.36
N SER A 42 -11.49 2.76 8.65
CA SER A 42 -11.65 4.12 8.14
C SER A 42 -11.48 4.18 6.62
N ILE A 43 -10.47 3.48 6.10
CA ILE A 43 -10.22 3.40 4.65
C ILE A 43 -11.37 2.67 3.96
N LEU A 44 -11.82 1.54 4.52
CA LEU A 44 -12.95 0.78 4.01
C LEU A 44 -14.22 1.62 3.95
N ASN A 45 -14.51 2.38 5.02
CA ASN A 45 -15.66 3.27 5.09
C ASN A 45 -15.59 4.42 4.07
N ALA A 46 -14.40 4.86 3.68
CA ALA A 46 -14.25 5.83 2.60
C ALA A 46 -14.66 5.23 1.24
N PHE A 47 -14.33 3.97 0.99
CA PHE A 47 -14.72 3.27 -0.24
C PHE A 47 -16.22 2.94 -0.31
N THR A 48 -16.86 2.62 0.82
CA THR A 48 -18.31 2.29 0.84
C THR A 48 -19.19 3.47 0.42
N LEU A 49 -18.68 4.70 0.49
CA LEU A 49 -19.37 5.89 -0.04
C LEU A 49 -19.48 5.85 -1.58
N PHE A 50 -18.54 5.20 -2.27
CA PHE A 50 -18.52 5.08 -3.73
C PHE A 50 -19.35 3.91 -4.23
N ASP A 51 -19.32 2.79 -3.52
CA ASP A 51 -20.07 1.59 -3.87
C ASP A 51 -20.37 0.74 -2.62
N PRO A 52 -21.64 0.38 -2.36
CA PRO A 52 -21.99 -0.47 -1.23
C PRO A 52 -21.73 -1.97 -1.46
N THR A 53 -21.38 -2.39 -2.68
CA THR A 53 -21.27 -3.83 -3.01
C THR A 53 -19.94 -4.46 -2.63
N GLY A 54 -18.91 -3.66 -2.32
CA GLY A 54 -17.58 -4.17 -2.02
C GLY A 54 -16.60 -4.11 -3.19
N THR A 55 -17.01 -3.59 -4.36
CA THR A 55 -16.16 -3.60 -5.55
C THR A 55 -16.11 -2.25 -6.26
N VAL A 56 -15.03 -1.99 -6.99
CA VAL A 56 -14.90 -0.80 -7.83
C VAL A 56 -14.38 -1.18 -9.21
N ASN A 57 -14.98 -0.63 -10.26
CA ASN A 57 -14.47 -0.84 -11.61
C ASN A 57 -13.07 -0.22 -11.76
N LYS A 58 -12.12 -0.98 -12.33
CA LYS A 58 -10.72 -0.58 -12.49
C LYS A 58 -10.56 0.74 -13.25
N ASP A 59 -11.26 0.93 -14.36
CA ASP A 59 -11.09 2.11 -15.20
C ASP A 59 -11.62 3.36 -14.50
N LYS A 60 -12.74 3.23 -13.77
CA LYS A 60 -13.28 4.31 -12.92
C LYS A 60 -12.29 4.66 -11.80
N PHE A 61 -11.76 3.66 -11.12
CA PHE A 61 -10.79 3.88 -10.03
C PHE A 61 -9.50 4.51 -10.55
N LYS A 62 -8.98 4.03 -11.69
CA LYS A 62 -7.84 4.64 -12.41
C LYS A 62 -8.08 6.11 -12.72
N GLN A 63 -9.25 6.47 -13.25
CA GLN A 63 -9.57 7.87 -13.52
C GLN A 63 -9.62 8.71 -12.25
N LEU A 64 -10.16 8.19 -11.15
CA LEU A 64 -10.19 8.90 -9.88
C LEU A 64 -8.77 9.19 -9.38
N LEU A 65 -7.89 8.19 -9.37
CA LEU A 65 -6.50 8.33 -8.93
C LEU A 65 -5.68 9.31 -9.79
N LEU A 66 -5.94 9.38 -11.10
CA LEU A 66 -5.22 10.28 -12.00
C LEU A 66 -5.75 11.72 -12.02
N THR A 67 -7.00 11.95 -11.57
CA THR A 67 -7.66 13.25 -11.79
C THR A 67 -8.11 13.98 -10.53
N GLN A 68 -8.38 13.26 -9.44
CA GLN A 68 -8.97 13.83 -8.21
C GLN A 68 -7.93 13.97 -7.10
N ALA A 69 -8.11 14.98 -6.24
CA ALA A 69 -7.29 15.25 -5.07
C ALA A 69 -5.78 15.25 -5.38
N ASP A 70 -5.00 14.53 -4.58
CA ASP A 70 -3.58 14.29 -4.84
C ASP A 70 -3.44 13.20 -5.90
N LYS A 71 -3.00 13.64 -7.08
CA LYS A 71 -3.00 12.83 -8.28
C LYS A 71 -1.82 11.89 -8.27
N PHE A 72 -2.11 10.63 -8.50
CA PHE A 72 -1.10 9.61 -8.74
C PHE A 72 -0.53 9.80 -10.15
N SER A 73 0.75 9.50 -10.29
CA SER A 73 1.39 9.29 -11.59
C SER A 73 0.87 8.01 -12.26
N PRO A 74 0.94 7.90 -13.60
CA PRO A 74 0.60 6.67 -14.30
C PRO A 74 1.32 5.44 -13.74
N GLU A 75 2.59 5.59 -13.37
CA GLU A 75 3.43 4.54 -12.81
C GLU A 75 2.93 4.08 -11.44
N GLU A 76 2.57 5.00 -10.53
CA GLU A 76 2.02 4.63 -9.22
C GLU A 76 0.66 3.93 -9.35
N VAL A 77 -0.17 4.35 -10.30
CA VAL A 77 -1.46 3.68 -10.57
C VAL A 77 -1.24 2.25 -11.07
N GLU A 78 -0.23 2.02 -11.91
CA GLU A 78 0.13 0.66 -12.34
C GLU A 78 0.63 -0.20 -11.18
N GLN A 79 1.40 0.37 -10.24
CA GLN A 79 1.86 -0.32 -9.04
C GLN A 79 0.69 -0.76 -8.15
N ILE A 80 -0.33 0.09 -7.95
CA ILE A 80 -1.54 -0.29 -7.20
C ILE A 80 -2.20 -1.51 -7.86
N PHE A 81 -2.39 -1.49 -9.18
CA PHE A 81 -3.04 -2.61 -9.88
C PHE A 81 -2.17 -3.86 -9.99
N ALA A 82 -0.86 -3.76 -9.80
CA ALA A 82 0.01 -4.92 -9.77
C ALA A 82 -0.15 -5.75 -8.48
N VAL A 83 -0.51 -5.10 -7.37
CA VAL A 83 -0.73 -5.75 -6.07
C VAL A 83 -2.21 -6.03 -5.79
N THR A 84 -3.12 -5.44 -6.56
CA THR A 84 -4.56 -5.57 -6.33
C THR A 84 -5.16 -6.70 -7.17
N PRO A 85 -5.86 -7.67 -6.59
CA PRO A 85 -6.58 -8.68 -7.36
C PRO A 85 -7.72 -8.03 -8.16
N ILE A 86 -7.73 -8.29 -9.48
CA ILE A 86 -8.77 -7.82 -10.41
C ILE A 86 -9.52 -9.02 -10.94
N ASP A 87 -10.85 -8.98 -10.87
CA ASP A 87 -11.71 -10.05 -11.38
C ASP A 87 -11.78 -10.07 -12.92
N ILE A 88 -12.40 -11.12 -13.48
CA ILE A 88 -12.59 -11.27 -14.93
C ILE A 88 -13.47 -10.16 -15.55
N SER A 89 -14.25 -9.46 -14.74
CA SER A 89 -15.13 -8.36 -15.15
C SER A 89 -14.43 -6.99 -15.08
N GLY A 90 -13.17 -6.95 -14.64
CA GLY A 90 -12.39 -5.73 -14.47
C GLY A 90 -12.73 -4.96 -13.20
N ASN A 91 -13.33 -5.59 -12.20
CA ASN A 91 -13.59 -5.00 -10.90
C ASN A 91 -12.52 -5.40 -9.87
N ILE A 92 -12.29 -4.48 -8.96
CA ILE A 92 -11.36 -4.58 -7.84
C ILE A 92 -12.18 -4.78 -6.58
N ASP A 93 -11.84 -5.79 -5.79
CA ASP A 93 -12.33 -5.90 -4.42
C ASP A 93 -11.54 -4.93 -3.54
N TYR A 94 -12.17 -3.82 -3.16
CA TYR A 94 -11.50 -2.81 -2.36
C TYR A 94 -11.32 -3.25 -0.90
N LYS A 95 -12.00 -4.31 -0.42
CA LYS A 95 -11.73 -4.90 0.91
C LYS A 95 -10.37 -5.57 0.92
N SER A 96 -10.11 -6.40 -0.10
CA SER A 96 -8.80 -7.02 -0.31
C SER A 96 -7.71 -5.95 -0.46
N LEU A 97 -7.98 -4.88 -1.22
CA LEU A 97 -7.04 -3.76 -1.33
C LEU A 97 -6.76 -3.09 0.03
N CYS A 98 -7.80 -2.77 0.81
CA CYS A 98 -7.64 -2.16 2.14
C CYS A 98 -6.79 -3.03 3.06
N TYR A 99 -7.01 -4.34 3.05
CA TYR A 99 -6.22 -5.29 3.81
C TYR A 99 -4.75 -5.33 3.36
N ILE A 100 -4.49 -5.37 2.04
CA ILE A 100 -3.12 -5.41 1.50
C ILE A 100 -2.33 -4.17 1.91
N ILE A 101 -2.95 -2.98 1.91
CA ILE A 101 -2.24 -1.74 2.28
C ILE A 101 -2.04 -1.55 3.79
N THR A 102 -2.84 -2.20 4.64
CA THR A 102 -2.74 -2.09 6.12
C THR A 102 -1.95 -3.22 6.74
N CYS A 103 -2.06 -4.44 6.21
CA CYS A 103 -1.45 -5.65 6.75
C CYS A 103 -0.34 -6.23 5.87
N GLY A 104 -0.22 -5.77 4.62
CA GLY A 104 0.69 -6.33 3.63
C GLY A 104 0.05 -7.44 2.79
N ASP A 105 0.71 -7.78 1.69
CA ASP A 105 0.33 -8.89 0.82
C ASP A 105 0.89 -10.21 1.41
N GLU A 106 0.04 -11.02 2.04
CA GLU A 106 0.41 -12.39 2.46
C GLU A 106 0.56 -13.28 1.21
N LYS A 107 1.68 -13.12 0.49
CA LYS A 107 2.13 -14.12 -0.48
C LYS A 107 2.74 -15.28 0.30
N ASP A 108 1.95 -16.36 0.47
CA ASP A 108 2.51 -17.70 0.70
C ASP A 108 3.53 -18.09 -0.38
#